data_AF-A0A6I1L0K6-F1
#
_entry.id   AF-A0A6I1L0K6-F1
#
_cell.length_a   1.000
_cell.length_b   1.000
_cell.length_c   1.000
_cell.angle_alpha   90.00
_cell.angle_beta   90.00
_cell.angle_gamma   90.00
#
_symmetry.space_group_name_H-M   'P 1'
#
loop_
_entity.id
_entity.type
_entity.pdbx_description
1 polymer ?
#
loop_
_entity_poly.entity_id
_entity_poly.type
_entity_poly.pdbx_seq_one_letter_code
_entity_poly.pdbx_strand_id
1 'polypeptide(L)'
;MKIDPAFILHETEHWQLNHHLASRLPGYLMLGAKTPAHSLAHMPPAALAELGGLMAMTQRVMEAHLHPKWLYISRYGHMPGLPLHFHFIPVYDWVEQLFWRDERYRVLQ
;
A
#
# COMPACT_ATOMS: atom_id res chain seq x y z
N MET A 1 5.73 15.03 -3.49
CA MET A 1 7.03 14.41 -3.16
C MET A 1 7.56 13.76 -4.44
N LYS A 2 8.81 14.02 -4.83
CA LYS A 2 9.42 13.33 -5.99
C LYS A 2 9.94 11.97 -5.52
N ILE A 3 9.36 10.89 -6.03
CA ILE A 3 9.82 9.52 -5.74
C ILE A 3 10.93 9.20 -6.75
N ASP A 4 12.03 8.61 -6.28
CA ASP A 4 13.09 8.13 -7.18
C ASP A 4 12.50 7.06 -8.11
N PRO A 5 12.68 7.18 -9.44
CA PRO A 5 12.18 6.21 -10.43
C PRO A 5 12.54 4.76 -10.12
N ALA A 6 13.65 4.51 -9.44
CA ALA A 6 14.07 3.16 -9.04
C ALA A 6 13.08 2.46 -8.08
N PHE A 7 12.22 3.22 -7.39
CA PHE A 7 11.20 2.67 -6.49
C PHE A 7 9.80 2.60 -7.11
N ILE A 8 9.63 3.05 -8.35
CA ILE A 8 8.35 3.05 -9.05
C ILE A 8 8.18 1.71 -9.78
N LEU A 9 7.03 1.06 -9.56
CA LEU A 9 6.72 -0.23 -10.14
C LEU A 9 5.78 -0.10 -11.35
N HIS A 10 4.82 0.82 -11.27
CA HIS A 10 3.84 1.02 -12.32
C HIS A 10 3.21 2.41 -12.23
N GLU A 11 2.79 2.95 -13.36
CA GLU A 11 2.13 4.24 -13.45
C GLU A 11 1.01 4.21 -14.48
N THR A 12 -0.12 4.82 -14.13
CA THR A 12 -1.18 5.21 -15.07
C THR A 12 -1.22 6.73 -15.20
N GLU A 13 -2.20 7.25 -15.92
CA GLU A 13 -2.46 8.69 -15.96
C GLU A 13 -2.76 9.25 -14.55
N HIS A 14 -3.53 8.52 -13.74
CA HIS A 14 -4.03 9.02 -12.46
C HIS A 14 -3.34 8.46 -11.22
N TRP A 15 -2.65 7.32 -11.34
CA TRP A 15 -2.08 6.60 -10.20
C TRP A 15 -0.61 6.24 -10.40
N GLN A 16 0.10 6.12 -9.28
CA GLN A 16 1.48 5.66 -9.21
C GLN A 16 1.57 4.55 -8.16
N LEU A 17 2.12 3.40 -8.53
CA LEU A 17 2.46 2.31 -7.62
C LEU A 17 3.97 2.32 -7.37
N ASN A 18 4.37 2.39 -6.11
CA ASN A 18 5.77 2.41 -5.71
C ASN A 18 6.00 1.68 -4.38
N HIS A 19 7.25 1.39 -4.06
CA HIS A 19 7.62 0.89 -2.74
C HIS A 19 7.37 1.91 -1.63
N HIS A 20 6.97 1.46 -0.44
CA HIS A 20 6.90 2.31 0.74
C HIS A 20 8.30 2.76 1.17
N LEU A 21 8.59 4.06 1.07
CA LEU A 21 9.96 4.59 1.18
C LEU A 21 10.58 4.53 2.58
N ALA A 22 9.75 4.47 3.63
CA ALA A 22 10.22 4.49 5.02
C ALA A 22 10.07 3.15 5.76
N SER A 23 9.60 2.09 5.08
CA SER A 23 9.41 0.78 5.72
C SER A 23 10.51 -0.19 5.28
N ARG A 24 10.96 -1.04 6.21
CA ARG A 24 11.85 -2.17 5.92
C ARG A 24 11.10 -3.47 5.65
N LEU A 25 9.78 -3.47 5.74
CA LEU A 25 8.95 -4.63 5.42
C LEU A 25 9.03 -4.92 3.91
N PRO A 26 9.58 -6.07 3.49
CA PRO A 26 9.68 -6.41 2.07
C PRO A 26 8.30 -6.42 1.41
N GLY A 27 8.22 -5.91 0.18
CA GLY A 27 6.97 -5.93 -0.59
C GLY A 27 5.90 -4.94 -0.12
N TYR A 28 6.16 -4.06 0.85
CA TYR A 28 5.20 -3.00 1.20
C TYR A 28 5.12 -1.97 0.06
N LEU A 29 3.96 -1.89 -0.58
CA LEU A 29 3.68 -0.94 -1.67
C LEU A 29 2.69 0.16 -1.26
N MET A 30 2.77 1.27 -1.98
CA MET A 30 1.82 2.38 -1.93
C MET A 30 1.28 2.66 -3.33
N LEU A 31 -0.05 2.73 -3.45
CA LEU A 31 -0.74 3.22 -4.64
C LEU A 31 -1.20 4.65 -4.37
N GLY A 32 -0.51 5.64 -4.92
CA GLY A 32 -0.78 7.06 -4.72
C GLY A 32 -1.47 7.72 -5.91
N ALA A 33 -2.44 8.58 -5.64
CA ALA A 33 -3.05 9.45 -6.63
C ALA A 33 -2.06 10.55 -7.04
N LYS A 34 -1.97 10.81 -8.35
CA LYS A 34 -1.14 11.88 -8.91
C LYS A 34 -1.80 13.26 -8.75
N THR A 35 -3.13 13.30 -8.76
CA THR A 35 -3.92 14.52 -8.53
C THR A 35 -4.11 14.77 -7.04
N PRO A 36 -3.96 16.02 -6.56
CA PRO A 36 -4.26 16.37 -5.18
C PRO A 36 -5.76 16.31 -4.94
N ALA A 37 -6.22 15.20 -4.37
CA ALA A 37 -7.56 15.04 -3.81
C ALA A 37 -7.44 14.45 -2.41
N HIS A 38 -8.35 14.85 -1.51
CA HIS A 38 -8.40 14.33 -0.13
C HIS A 38 -9.58 13.38 0.10
N SER A 39 -10.51 13.31 -0.85
CA SER A 39 -11.71 12.45 -0.83
C SER A 39 -11.86 11.74 -2.17
N LEU A 40 -12.22 10.45 -2.14
CA LEU A 40 -12.49 9.68 -3.36
C LEU A 40 -13.65 10.29 -4.15
N ALA A 41 -14.63 10.87 -3.47
CA ALA A 41 -15.78 11.52 -4.12
C ALA A 41 -15.39 12.75 -4.95
N HIS A 42 -14.18 13.29 -4.78
CA HIS A 42 -13.67 14.43 -5.54
C HIS A 42 -12.66 14.02 -6.62
N MET A 43 -12.44 12.73 -6.84
CA MET A 43 -11.54 12.23 -7.88
C MET A 43 -12.20 12.33 -9.26
N PRO A 44 -11.41 12.51 -10.33
CA PRO A 44 -11.92 12.35 -11.70
C PRO A 44 -12.55 10.98 -11.90
N PRO A 45 -13.67 10.86 -12.66
CA PRO A 45 -14.32 9.56 -12.91
C PRO A 45 -13.38 8.50 -13.50
N ALA A 46 -12.48 8.91 -14.41
CA ALA A 46 -11.48 8.01 -14.99
C ALA A 46 -10.51 7.44 -13.93
N ALA A 47 -10.06 8.26 -12.99
CA ALA A 47 -9.21 7.80 -11.89
C ALA A 47 -9.93 6.79 -10.98
N LEU A 48 -11.23 7.01 -10.72
CA LEU A 48 -12.05 6.06 -9.96
C LEU A 48 -12.24 4.74 -10.71
N ALA A 49 -12.42 4.79 -12.04
CA ALA A 49 -12.56 3.59 -12.86
C ALA A 49 -11.28 2.74 -12.90
N GLU A 50 -10.10 3.37 -12.94
CA GLU A 50 -8.81 2.67 -12.89
C GLU A 50 -8.56 1.96 -11.55
N LEU A 51 -9.05 2.54 -10.44
CA LEU A 51 -8.67 2.16 -9.08
C LEU A 51 -8.92 0.67 -8.80
N GLY A 52 -10.12 0.17 -9.08
CA GLY A 52 -10.48 -1.22 -8.78
C GLY A 52 -9.60 -2.23 -9.52
N GLY A 53 -9.34 -2.00 -10.82
CA GLY A 53 -8.48 -2.85 -11.63
C GLY A 53 -7.02 -2.83 -11.16
N LEU A 54 -6.51 -1.64 -10.81
CA LEU A 54 -5.16 -1.49 -10.27
C LEU A 54 -4.99 -2.21 -8.93
N MET A 55 -5.98 -2.11 -8.03
CA MET A 55 -5.94 -2.80 -6.74
C MET A 55 -5.94 -4.31 -6.92
N ALA A 56 -6.83 -4.85 -7.76
CA ALA A 56 -6.91 -6.27 -8.04
C ALA A 56 -5.63 -6.83 -8.68
N MET A 57 -5.07 -6.10 -9.64
CA MET A 57 -3.82 -6.49 -10.31
C MET A 57 -2.64 -6.49 -9.34
N THR A 58 -2.52 -5.43 -8.52
CA THR A 58 -1.46 -5.31 -7.51
C THR A 58 -1.53 -6.46 -6.52
N GLN A 59 -2.73 -6.74 -5.98
CA GLN A 59 -2.96 -7.86 -5.08
C GLN A 59 -2.54 -9.20 -5.71
N ARG A 60 -3.02 -9.48 -6.92
CA ARG A 60 -2.71 -10.73 -7.64
C ARG A 60 -1.22 -10.95 -7.81
N VAL A 61 -0.48 -9.91 -8.22
CA VAL A 61 0.98 -9.99 -8.41
C VAL A 61 1.67 -10.20 -7.07
N MET A 62 1.28 -9.47 -6.02
CA MET A 62 1.87 -9.63 -4.69
C MET A 62 1.64 -11.04 -4.14
N GLU A 63 0.42 -11.57 -4.23
CA GLU A 63 0.10 -12.91 -3.76
C GLU A 63 0.89 -13.99 -4.53
N ALA A 64 0.97 -13.88 -5.86
CA ALA A 64 1.67 -14.85 -6.70
C ALA A 64 3.20 -14.84 -6.54
N HIS A 65 3.80 -13.70 -6.22
CA HIS A 65 5.26 -13.58 -6.14
C HIS A 65 5.81 -13.55 -4.72
N LEU A 66 5.06 -12.99 -3.78
CA LEU A 66 5.53 -12.80 -2.40
C LEU A 66 4.96 -13.83 -1.43
N HIS A 67 3.84 -14.48 -1.77
CA HIS A 67 3.20 -15.48 -0.92
C HIS A 67 3.02 -15.02 0.54
N PRO A 68 2.45 -13.82 0.80
CA PRO A 68 2.23 -13.38 2.16
C PRO A 68 1.17 -14.25 2.84
N LYS A 69 1.24 -14.39 4.16
CA LYS A 69 0.18 -15.03 4.96
C LYS A 69 -1.11 -14.20 4.89
N TRP A 70 -0.98 -12.88 5.02
CA TRP A 70 -2.06 -11.92 4.87
C TRP A 70 -1.62 -10.75 4.01
N LEU A 71 -2.53 -10.19 3.21
CA LEU A 71 -2.31 -8.93 2.52
C LEU A 71 -3.36 -7.92 2.98
N TYR A 72 -2.92 -6.87 3.66
CA TYR A 72 -3.81 -5.77 4.03
C TYR A 72 -3.80 -4.69 2.97
N ILE A 73 -5.00 -4.26 2.58
CA ILE A 73 -5.22 -3.14 1.67
C ILE A 73 -6.01 -2.08 2.42
N SER A 74 -5.41 -0.91 2.64
CA SER A 74 -5.97 0.07 3.58
C SER A 74 -5.67 1.52 3.20
N ARG A 75 -6.52 2.43 3.66
CA ARG A 75 -6.29 3.89 3.65
C ARG A 75 -6.41 4.39 5.08
N TYR A 76 -5.38 5.07 5.58
CA TYR A 76 -5.35 5.59 6.95
C TYR A 76 -5.67 7.08 7.03
N GLY A 77 -5.19 7.91 6.10
CA GLY A 77 -5.46 9.35 6.08
C GLY A 77 -4.88 10.14 7.27
N HIS A 78 -3.86 9.61 7.96
CA HIS A 78 -3.32 10.20 9.18
C HIS A 78 -2.56 11.52 8.99
N MET A 79 -2.08 11.82 7.78
CA MET A 79 -1.35 13.05 7.48
C MET A 79 -2.13 13.93 6.50
N PRO A 80 -2.58 15.14 6.92
CA PRO A 80 -3.22 16.08 6.02
C PRO A 80 -2.22 16.58 4.96
N GLY A 81 -2.73 17.01 3.81
CA GLY A 81 -1.91 17.58 2.73
C GLY A 81 -1.22 16.57 1.81
N LEU A 82 -1.33 15.26 2.08
CA LEU A 82 -0.93 14.23 1.12
C LEU A 82 -2.08 13.86 0.19
N PRO A 83 -1.80 13.61 -1.11
CA PRO A 83 -2.78 12.99 -2.00
C PRO A 83 -3.29 11.66 -1.45
N LEU A 84 -4.48 11.27 -1.89
CA LEU A 84 -5.02 9.94 -1.60
C LEU A 84 -4.00 8.87 -1.95
N HIS A 85 -3.84 7.90 -1.06
CA HIS A 85 -3.01 6.74 -1.28
C HIS A 85 -3.54 5.55 -0.51
N PHE A 86 -3.25 4.36 -1.03
CA PHE A 86 -3.61 3.08 -0.45
C PHE A 86 -2.34 2.29 -0.16
N HIS A 87 -2.36 1.60 0.97
CA HIS A 87 -1.26 0.77 1.46
C HIS A 87 -1.54 -0.68 1.10
N PHE A 88 -0.53 -1.38 0.60
CA PHE A 88 -0.53 -2.83 0.41
C PHE A 88 0.55 -3.42 1.31
N ILE A 89 0.12 -4.06 2.40
CA ILE A 89 0.98 -4.50 3.49
C ILE A 89 1.00 -6.03 3.52
N PRO A 90 2.07 -6.68 3.01
CA PRO A 90 2.21 -8.12 3.10
C PRO A 90 2.66 -8.51 4.51
N VAL A 91 1.87 -9.32 5.20
CA VAL A 91 2.24 -9.94 6.48
C VAL A 91 2.71 -11.36 6.19
N TYR A 92 3.97 -11.64 6.51
CA TYR A 92 4.56 -12.97 6.36
C TYR A 92 4.50 -13.75 7.67
N ASP A 93 4.61 -15.07 7.61
CA ASP A 93 4.67 -15.92 8.80
C ASP A 93 5.77 -15.47 9.77
N TRP A 94 6.96 -15.10 9.26
CA TRP A 94 8.06 -14.64 10.10
C TRP A 94 7.75 -13.32 10.82
N VAL A 95 6.96 -12.42 10.21
CA VAL A 95 6.55 -11.16 10.86
C VAL A 95 5.66 -11.47 12.05
N GLU A 96 4.69 -12.37 11.86
CA GLU A 96 3.78 -12.79 12.91
C GLU A 96 4.53 -13.51 14.04
N GLN A 97 5.49 -14.38 13.72
CA GLN A 97 6.34 -15.04 14.71
C GLN A 97 7.18 -14.05 15.53
N LEU A 98 7.76 -13.03 14.89
CA LEU A 98 8.51 -11.98 15.61
C LEU A 98 7.60 -11.19 16.54
N PHE A 99 6.39 -10.85 16.08
CA PHE A 99 5.39 -10.22 16.92
C PHE A 99 5.04 -11.12 18.12
N TRP A 100 4.78 -12.41 17.90
CA TRP A 100 4.52 -13.40 18.94
C TRP A 100 5.64 -13.54 19.98
N ARG A 101 6.91 -13.34 19.61
CA ARG A 101 8.05 -13.46 20.53
C ARG A 101 8.27 -12.24 21.43
N ASP A 102 7.66 -11.10 21.12
CA ASP A 102 7.83 -9.88 21.90
C ASP A 102 6.89 -9.88 23.12
N GLU A 103 7.49 -9.97 24.31
CA GLU A 103 6.79 -10.06 25.60
C GLU A 103 5.87 -8.86 25.87
N ARG A 104 6.17 -7.68 25.31
CA ARG A 104 5.33 -6.47 25.48
C ARG A 104 3.92 -6.68 24.94
N TYR A 105 3.77 -7.56 23.95
CA TYR A 105 2.48 -7.89 23.34
C TYR A 105 1.79 -9.10 23.99
N ARG A 106 2.37 -9.70 25.04
CA ARG A 106 1.79 -10.85 25.78
C ARG A 106 1.04 -10.46 27.05
N VAL A 107 1.05 -9.18 27.42
CA VAL A 107 0.48 -8.66 28.69
C VAL A 107 -1.03 -8.90 28.84
N LEU A 108 -1.76 -9.11 27.73
CA LEU A 108 -3.22 -9.33 27.72
C LEU A 108 -3.62 -10.79 27.45
N GLN A 109 -2.68 -11.74 27.59
CA GLN A 109 -3.02 -13.16 27.60
C GLN A 109 -3.52 -13.61 28.97
#